data_AF-A0A9P1MI96-F1
#
_entry.id   AF-A0A9P1MI96-F1
#
_cell.length_a   1.000
_cell.length_b   1.000
_cell.length_c   1.000
_cell.angle_alpha   90.00
_cell.angle_beta   90.00
_cell.angle_gamma   90.00
#
_symmetry.space_group_name_H-M   'P 1'
#
loop_
_entity.id
_entity.type
_entity.pdbx_description
1 polymer ?
#
loop_
_entity_poly.entity_id
_entity_poly.type
_entity_poly.pdbx_seq_one_letter_code
_entity_poly.pdbx_strand_id
1 'polypeptide(L)' 'MKFEIPKNSFDRIAKRILSDVSGRRYFRFTQEALDIVHAECESYLLEMFSVQKELTFLFGQETLLIEHFRAYLLVKHT' A
#
# COMPACT_ATOMS: atom_id res chain seq x y z
N MET A 1 -18.98 1.38 -1.50
CA MET A 1 -18.06 1.95 -0.49
C MET A 1 -16.79 2.38 -1.21
N LYS A 2 -16.27 3.58 -0.92
CA LYS A 2 -14.93 4.01 -1.38
C LYS A 2 -13.92 3.54 -0.33
N PHE A 3 -12.92 2.75 -0.73
CA PHE A 3 -11.81 2.41 0.15
C PHE A 3 -10.97 3.67 0.36
N GLU A 4 -10.74 4.04 1.63
CA GLU A 4 -9.90 5.19 2.00
C GLU A 4 -9.18 4.86 3.31
N ILE A 5 -7.86 5.06 3.34
CA ILE A 5 -7.06 4.94 4.54
C ILE A 5 -7.24 6.25 5.33
N PRO A 6 -7.66 6.21 6.61
CA PRO A 6 -7.83 7.43 7.38
C PRO A 6 -6.52 8.22 7.47
N LYS A 7 -6.53 9.47 6.99
CA LYS A 7 -5.35 10.37 6.94
C LYS A 7 -4.57 10.43 8.26
N ASN A 8 -5.28 10.58 9.39
CA ASN A 8 -4.66 10.64 10.71
C ASN A 8 -3.84 9.39 11.07
N SER A 9 -4.31 8.22 10.63
CA SER A 9 -3.61 6.95 10.83
C SER A 9 -2.44 6.82 9.87
N PHE A 10 -2.64 7.21 8.60
CA PHE A 10 -1.60 7.21 7.58
C PHE A 10 -0.42 8.10 7.96
N ASP A 11 -0.68 9.35 8.35
CA ASP A 11 0.35 10.32 8.75
C ASP A 11 1.24 9.80 9.87
N ARG A 12 0.66 9.10 10.84
CA ARG A 12 1.40 8.51 11.96
C ARG A 12 2.35 7.41 11.48
N ILE A 13 1.88 6.55 10.56
CA ILE A 13 2.67 5.47 9.99
C ILE A 13 3.77 6.04 9.08
N ALA A 14 3.44 7.00 8.21
CA ALA A 14 4.37 7.64 7.30
C ALA A 14 5.52 8.33 8.05
N LYS A 15 5.22 9.09 9.10
CA LYS A 15 6.22 9.73 9.97
C LYS A 15 7.11 8.71 10.68
N ARG A 16 6.56 7.57 11.12
CA ARG A 16 7.33 6.47 11.73
C ARG A 16 8.30 5.86 10.73
N ILE A 17 7.81 5.44 9.56
CA ILE A 17 8.64 4.84 8.50
C ILE A 17 9.77 5.79 8.10
N LEU A 18 9.48 7.07 7.93
CA LEU A 18 10.50 8.07 7.59
C LEU A 18 11.56 8.21 8.70
N SER A 19 11.16 8.17 9.97
CA SER A 19 12.10 8.24 11.09
C SER A 19 13.09 7.08 11.07
N ASP A 20 12.62 5.89 10.65
CA ASP A 20 13.44 4.70 10.49
C ASP A 20 14.37 4.82 9.27
N VAL A 21 13.87 5.28 8.12
CA VAL A 21 14.66 5.43 6.88
C VAL A 21 15.71 6.54 6.98
N SER A 22 15.38 7.66 7.62
CA SER A 22 16.28 8.82 7.74
C SER A 22 17.36 8.67 8.82
N GLY A 23 17.41 7.53 9.52
CA GLY A 23 18.41 7.27 10.56
C GLY A 23 18.38 8.28 11.70
N ARG A 24 17.20 8.77 12.08
CA ARG A 24 16.98 9.80 13.13
C ARG A 24 17.53 11.20 12.79
N ARG A 25 17.90 11.49 11.54
CA ARG A 25 18.06 12.90 11.11
C ARG A 25 16.69 13.57 11.10
N TYR A 26 16.59 14.80 11.59
CA TYR A 26 15.32 15.54 11.63
C TYR A 26 14.83 15.84 10.21
N PHE A 27 14.07 14.91 9.63
CA PHE A 27 13.39 15.06 8.35
C PHE A 27 11.90 15.31 8.61
N ARG A 28 11.34 16.37 8.02
CA ARG A 28 9.94 16.76 8.19
C ARG A 28 9.22 16.65 6.85
N PHE A 29 8.00 16.11 6.85
CA PHE A 29 7.11 16.23 5.71
C PHE A 29 6.33 17.54 5.75
N THR A 30 6.10 18.14 4.58
CA THR A 30 4.98 19.05 4.38
C THR A 30 3.68 18.25 4.34
N GLN A 31 2.54 18.88 4.64
CA GLN A 31 1.24 18.19 4.54
C GLN A 31 0.97 17.72 3.11
N GLU A 32 1.34 18.54 2.12
CA GLU A 32 1.23 18.20 0.69
C GLU A 32 2.02 16.94 0.33
N ALA A 33 3.24 16.78 0.85
CA ALA A 33 4.00 15.56 0.61
C ALA A 33 3.35 14.33 1.26
N LEU A 34 2.76 14.47 2.46
CA LEU A 34 1.99 13.39 3.10
C LEU A 34 0.76 13.02 2.27
N ASP A 35 0.04 14.02 1.75
CA ASP A 35 -1.15 13.81 0.93
C ASP A 35 -0.82 13.09 -0.40
N ILE A 36 0.31 13.42 -1.04
CA ILE A 36 0.78 12.71 -2.24
C ILE A 36 1.11 11.26 -1.92
N VAL A 37 1.93 11.01 -0.89
CA VAL A 37 2.30 9.63 -0.51
C VAL A 37 1.06 8.83 -0.07
N HIS A 38 0.09 9.48 0.57
CA HIS A 38 -1.19 8.87 0.93
C HIS A 38 -1.96 8.41 -0.30
N ALA A 39 -2.15 9.29 -1.27
CA ALA A 39 -2.84 8.97 -2.52
C ALA A 39 -2.14 7.86 -3.32
N GLU A 40 -0.81 7.92 -3.41
CA GLU A 40 -0.01 6.88 -4.09
C GLU A 40 -0.11 5.53 -3.38
N CYS A 41 -0.06 5.51 -2.04
CA CYS A 41 -0.27 4.28 -1.28
C CYS A 41 -1.67 3.69 -1.49
N GLU A 42 -2.71 4.52 -1.52
CA GLU A 42 -4.08 4.04 -1.80
C GLU A 42 -4.20 3.46 -3.20
N SER A 43 -3.66 4.17 -4.20
CA SER A 43 -3.64 3.73 -5.59
C SER A 43 -2.94 2.38 -5.74
N TYR A 44 -1.76 2.25 -5.14
CA TYR A 44 -0.98 1.00 -5.18
C TYR A 44 -1.72 -0.17 -4.52
N LEU A 45 -2.32 0.05 -3.35
CA LEU A 45 -3.08 -1.00 -2.67
C LEU A 45 -4.33 -1.40 -3.45
N LEU A 46 -5.04 -0.45 -4.06
CA LEU A 46 -6.18 -0.73 -4.93
C LEU A 46 -5.78 -1.55 -6.15
N GLU A 47 -4.68 -1.18 -6.82
CA GLU A 47 -4.13 -1.95 -7.94
C GLU A 47 -3.83 -3.38 -7.51
N MET A 48 -3.06 -3.54 -6.42
CA MET A 48 -2.69 -4.84 -5.89
C MET A 48 -3.93 -5.68 -5.59
N PHE A 49 -4.86 -5.20 -4.76
CA PHE A 49 -6.07 -5.96 -4.41
C PHE A 49 -6.96 -6.31 -5.61
N SER A 50 -6.97 -5.46 -6.65
CA SER A 50 -7.72 -5.75 -7.88
C SER A 50 -7.14 -6.95 -8.61
N VAL A 51 -5.82 -6.99 -8.81
CA VAL A 51 -5.14 -8.15 -9.42
C VAL A 51 -5.28 -9.39 -8.56
N GLN A 52 -5.16 -9.25 -7.24
CA GLN A 52 -5.33 -10.34 -6.30
C GLN A 52 -6.72 -10.97 -6.37
N LYS A 53 -7.76 -10.15 -6.51
CA LYS A 53 -9.14 -10.60 -6.69
C LYS A 53 -9.30 -11.39 -7.99
N GLU A 54 -8.71 -10.92 -9.08
CA GLU A 54 -8.75 -11.62 -10.38
C GLU A 54 -8.07 -12.99 -10.31
N LEU A 55 -6.87 -13.06 -9.71
CA LEU A 55 -6.17 -14.34 -9.49
C LEU A 55 -7.02 -15.29 -8.63
N THR A 56 -7.57 -14.80 -7.52
CA THR A 56 -8.44 -15.58 -6.62
C THR A 56 -9.61 -16.20 -7.38
N PHE A 57 -10.26 -15.41 -8.25
CA PHE A 57 -11.35 -15.87 -9.10
C PHE A 57 -10.89 -16.92 -10.12
N LEU A 58 -9.75 -16.71 -10.80
CA LEU A 58 -9.21 -17.64 -11.80
C LEU A 58 -8.86 -19.01 -11.20
N PHE A 59 -8.45 -19.06 -9.94
CA PHE A 59 -8.20 -20.32 -9.22
C PHE A 59 -9.46 -20.94 -8.61
N GLY A 60 -10.65 -20.39 -8.86
CA GLY A 60 -11.92 -20.91 -8.33
C GLY A 60 -12.03 -20.76 -6.81
N GLN A 61 -11.28 -19.82 -6.23
CA GLN A 61 -11.27 -19.57 -4.80
C GLN A 61 -12.15 -18.36 -4.48
N GLU A 62 -12.73 -18.36 -3.28
CA GLU A 62 -13.54 -17.24 -2.77
C GLU A 62 -12.78 -16.40 -1.74
N THR A 63 -11.62 -16.89 -1.28
CA THR A 63 -10.78 -16.26 -0.26
C THR A 63 -9.44 -15.87 -0.84
N LEU A 64 -9.00 -14.65 -0.53
CA LEU A 64 -7.66 -14.17 -0.86
C LEU A 64 -6.61 -14.95 -0.07
N LEU A 65 -5.74 -15.69 -0.77
CA LEU A 65 -4.65 -16.45 -0.18
C LEU A 65 -3.29 -15.77 -0.40
N ILE A 66 -2.31 -16.11 0.45
CA ILE A 66 -0.96 -15.54 0.41
C ILE A 66 -0.22 -15.86 -0.90
N GLU A 67 -0.55 -16.97 -1.54
CA GLU A 67 0.00 -17.42 -2.82
C GLU A 67 -0.30 -16.41 -3.93
N HIS A 68 -1.48 -15.80 -3.92
CA HIS A 68 -1.85 -14.78 -4.89
C HIS A 68 -0.99 -13.52 -4.70
N PHE A 69 -0.72 -13.12 -3.45
CA PHE A 69 0.14 -11.96 -3.15
C PHE A 69 1.56 -12.19 -3.67
N ARG A 70 2.10 -13.38 -3.42
CA ARG A 70 3.43 -13.78 -3.92
C ARG A 70 3.48 -13.75 -5.46
N ALA A 71 2.43 -14.25 -6.12
CA ALA A 71 2.35 -14.24 -7.58
C ALA A 71 2.37 -12.81 -8.17
N TYR A 72 1.60 -11.88 -7.60
CA TYR A 72 1.62 -10.47 -8.03
C TYR A 72 2.98 -9.81 -7.83
N LEU A 73 3.60 -9.99 -6.66
CA LEU A 73 4.92 -9.41 -6.38
C LEU A 73 5.99 -9.97 -7.32
N LEU A 74 5.91 -11.24 -7.69
CA LEU A 74 6.81 -11.82 -8.68
C LEU A 74 6.67 -11.10 -10.03
N VAL A 75 5.44 -10.88 -10.51
CA VAL A 75 5.18 -10.21 -11.81
C VAL A 75 5.55 -8.73 -11.79
N LYS A 76 5.29 -8.01 -10.70
CA LYS A 76 5.55 -6.55 -10.61
C LYS A 76 7.05 -6.20 -10.61
N HIS A 77 7.91 -7.14 -10.23
CA HIS A 77 9.36 -6.95 -10.10
C HIS A 77 10.19 -7.60 -11.23
N THR A 78 9.55 -8.29 -12.17
CA THR A 78 10.14 -8.83 -13.40
C THR A 78 9.74 -8.00 -14.61
#